data_AF-A0A2N7QG23-F1
#
_entry.id   AF-A0A2N7QG23-F1
#
_cell.length_a   1.000
_cell.length_b   1.000
_cell.length_c   1.000
_cell.angle_alpha   90.00
_cell.angle_beta   90.00
_cell.angle_gamma   90.00
#
_symmetry.space_group_name_H-M   'P 1'
#
loop_
_entity.id
_entity.type
_entity.pdbx_description
1 polymer ?
#
loop_
_entity_poly.entity_id
_entity_poly.type
_entity_poly.pdbx_seq_one_letter_code
_entity_poly.pdbx_strand_id
1 'polypeptide(L)'
;IKEEVLALWEEYRNLKNLEAKLVHDADIIDLIIQLKEQKDLNNPYAEKWIEYAKKRLITEEAKKLVKAILKTEWCSWWLEYFFKNDEKGSQRKNS
;
A
#
# COMPACT_ATOMS: atom_id res chain seq x y z
N ILE A 1 -30.68 -6.59 -4.91
CA ILE A 1 -29.94 -5.32 -4.73
C ILE A 1 -30.03 -4.76 -3.31
N LYS A 2 -31.14 -4.13 -2.84
CA LYS A 2 -31.15 -3.50 -1.50
C LYS A 2 -30.87 -4.48 -0.36
N GLU A 3 -31.52 -5.64 -0.36
CA GLU A 3 -31.35 -6.67 0.67
C GLU A 3 -29.97 -7.33 0.63
N GLU A 4 -29.45 -7.57 -0.57
CA GLU A 4 -28.12 -8.12 -0.81
C GLU A 4 -26.99 -7.21 -0.32
N VAL A 5 -27.09 -5.90 -0.58
CA VAL A 5 -26.12 -4.90 -0.08
C VAL A 5 -26.15 -4.83 1.45
N LEU A 6 -27.33 -4.92 2.07
CA LEU A 6 -27.45 -4.96 3.53
C LEU A 6 -26.80 -6.21 4.12
N ALA A 7 -27.01 -7.38 3.49
CA ALA A 7 -26.39 -8.63 3.92
C ALA A 7 -24.85 -8.57 3.83
N LEU A 8 -24.30 -8.05 2.72
CA LEU A 8 -22.86 -7.85 2.54
C LEU A 8 -22.29 -6.85 3.55
N TRP A 9 -23.05 -5.78 3.86
CA TRP A 9 -22.64 -4.81 4.86
C TRP A 9 -22.59 -5.45 6.26
N GLU A 10 -23.59 -6.23 6.64
CA GLU A 10 -23.60 -6.95 7.92
C GLU A 10 -22.44 -7.96 8.00
N GLU A 11 -22.19 -8.70 6.93
CA GLU A 11 -21.07 -9.63 6.82
C GLU A 11 -19.73 -8.91 7.03
N TYR A 12 -19.50 -7.81 6.30
CA TYR A 12 -18.30 -6.98 6.43
C TYR A 12 -18.14 -6.45 7.87
N ARG A 13 -19.22 -5.92 8.47
CA ARG A 13 -19.19 -5.36 9.83
C ARG A 13 -18.90 -6.40 10.90
N ASN A 14 -19.31 -7.65 10.68
CA ASN A 14 -19.10 -8.74 11.62
C ASN A 14 -17.66 -9.28 11.59
N LEU A 15 -16.91 -9.09 10.50
CA LEU A 15 -15.51 -9.53 10.36
C LEU A 15 -15.26 -11.01 10.72
N LYS A 16 -16.27 -11.87 10.51
CA LYS A 16 -16.18 -13.29 10.90
C LYS A 16 -15.54 -14.15 9.83
N ASN A 17 -15.91 -13.94 8.57
CA ASN A 17 -15.39 -14.69 7.45
C ASN A 17 -14.03 -14.16 6.98
N LEU A 18 -13.40 -14.91 6.08
CA LEU A 18 -12.10 -14.55 5.54
C LEU A 18 -12.23 -13.37 4.58
N GLU A 19 -13.28 -13.35 3.77
CA GLU A 19 -13.58 -12.35 2.76
C GLU A 19 -13.73 -10.96 3.39
N ALA A 20 -14.52 -10.81 4.47
CA ALA A 20 -14.64 -9.53 5.16
C ALA A 20 -13.31 -9.05 5.75
N LYS A 21 -12.50 -9.96 6.30
CA LYS A 21 -11.17 -9.61 6.84
C LYS A 21 -10.22 -9.16 5.74
N LEU A 22 -10.23 -9.83 4.59
CA LEU A 22 -9.42 -9.45 3.44
C LEU A 22 -9.84 -8.09 2.87
N VAL A 23 -11.14 -7.82 2.74
CA VAL A 23 -11.64 -6.51 2.30
C VAL A 23 -11.28 -5.43 3.32
N HIS A 24 -11.42 -5.71 4.62
CA HIS A 24 -11.00 -4.77 5.66
C HIS A 24 -9.51 -4.44 5.59
N ASP A 25 -8.67 -5.47 5.45
CA ASP A 25 -7.24 -5.28 5.31
C ASP A 25 -6.89 -4.50 4.04
N ALA A 26 -7.60 -4.74 2.92
CA ALA A 26 -7.42 -4.00 1.67
C ALA A 26 -7.70 -2.49 1.87
N ASP A 27 -8.77 -2.12 2.56
CA ASP A 27 -9.08 -0.71 2.89
C ASP A 27 -7.94 -0.06 3.71
N ILE A 28 -7.40 -0.80 4.68
CA ILE A 28 -6.29 -0.31 5.52
C ILE A 28 -4.99 -0.19 4.71
N ILE A 29 -4.72 -1.14 3.81
CA ILE A 29 -3.55 -1.11 2.92
C ILE A 29 -3.64 0.10 1.99
N ASP A 30 -4.80 0.38 1.40
CA ASP A 30 -5.01 1.55 0.53
C ASP A 30 -4.70 2.86 1.28
N LEU A 31 -5.24 3.02 2.49
CA LEU A 31 -4.92 4.15 3.37
C LEU A 31 -3.42 4.26 3.65
N ILE A 32 -2.75 3.15 3.93
CA ILE A 32 -1.31 3.15 4.22
C ILE A 32 -0.48 3.57 2.99
N ILE A 33 -0.88 3.18 1.78
CA ILE A 33 -0.20 3.59 0.55
C ILE A 33 -0.29 5.11 0.38
N GLN A 34 -1.49 5.69 0.55
CA GLN A 34 -1.70 7.14 0.48
C GLN A 34 -0.86 7.87 1.54
N LEU A 35 -0.83 7.36 2.77
CA LEU A 35 0.01 7.94 3.83
C LEU A 35 1.49 7.78 3.55
N LYS A 36 1.92 6.69 2.90
CA LYS A 36 3.32 6.50 2.54
C LYS A 36 3.76 7.55 1.53
N GLU A 37 2.96 7.84 0.52
CA GLU A 37 3.23 8.93 -0.42
C GLU A 37 3.41 10.26 0.31
N GLN A 38 2.50 10.59 1.24
CA GLN A 38 2.61 11.80 2.06
C GLN A 38 3.88 11.79 2.93
N LYS A 39 4.25 10.65 3.50
CA LYS A 39 5.49 10.49 4.26
C LYS A 39 6.72 10.73 3.38
N ASP A 40 6.72 10.17 2.18
CA ASP A 40 7.81 10.32 1.21
C ASP A 40 7.92 11.78 0.73
N LEU A 41 6.81 12.53 0.73
CA LEU A 41 6.75 13.99 0.54
C LEU A 41 7.06 14.81 1.81
N ASN A 42 7.67 14.19 2.83
CA ASN A 42 8.07 14.79 4.10
C ASN A 42 6.93 15.33 5.00
N ASN A 43 5.71 14.80 4.89
CA ASN A 43 4.65 15.12 5.84
C ASN A 43 4.93 14.49 7.22
N PRO A 44 5.15 15.28 8.29
CA PRO A 44 5.56 14.77 9.60
C PRO A 44 4.44 14.00 10.34
N TYR A 45 3.18 14.18 9.94
CA TYR A 45 2.06 13.47 10.57
C TYR A 45 1.82 12.09 9.97
N ALA A 46 2.23 11.88 8.72
CA ALA A 46 1.95 10.65 7.99
C ALA A 46 2.48 9.40 8.71
N GLU A 47 3.69 9.47 9.28
CA GLU A 47 4.28 8.36 10.03
C GLU A 47 3.45 7.96 11.26
N LYS A 48 2.91 8.94 12.00
CA LYS A 48 2.04 8.66 13.16
C LYS A 48 0.77 7.93 12.70
N TRP A 49 0.15 8.39 11.62
CA TRP A 49 -1.05 7.77 11.06
C TRP A 49 -0.79 6.35 10.54
N ILE A 50 0.36 6.10 9.91
CA ILE A 50 0.78 4.76 9.47
C ILE A 50 0.87 3.81 10.67
N GLU A 51 1.47 4.23 11.78
CA GLU A 51 1.58 3.40 12.98
C GLU A 51 0.21 3.09 13.62
N TYR A 52 -0.78 3.98 13.50
CA TYR A 52 -2.15 3.68 13.91
C TYR A 52 -2.86 2.73 12.94
N ALA A 53 -2.71 2.95 11.62
CA ALA A 53 -3.34 2.13 10.59
C ALA A 53 -2.86 0.67 10.64
N LYS A 54 -1.56 0.44 10.82
CA LYS A 54 -0.96 -0.91 10.93
C LYS A 54 -1.60 -1.78 12.01
N LYS A 55 -2.05 -1.19 13.12
CA LYS A 55 -2.69 -1.91 14.24
C LYS A 55 -4.06 -2.49 13.88
N ARG A 56 -4.68 -1.99 12.80
CA ARG A 56 -6.00 -2.40 12.33
C ARG A 56 -5.95 -3.57 11.35
N LEU A 57 -4.75 -3.92 10.87
CA LEU A 57 -4.56 -5.09 10.01
C LEU A 57 -4.84 -6.38 10.79
N ILE A 58 -5.64 -7.25 10.19
CA ILE A 58 -6.13 -8.48 10.78
C ILE A 58 -5.22 -9.64 10.39
N THR A 59 -5.05 -9.87 9.08
CA THR A 59 -4.32 -11.02 8.55
C THR A 59 -2.80 -10.85 8.61
N GLU A 60 -2.08 -11.97 8.69
CA GLU A 60 -0.62 -11.96 8.70
C GLU A 60 -0.05 -11.63 7.31
N GLU A 61 -0.77 -12.01 6.26
CA GLU A 61 -0.48 -11.70 4.86
C GLU A 61 -0.49 -10.19 4.63
N ALA A 62 -1.54 -9.50 5.11
CA ALA A 62 -1.64 -8.05 5.00
C ALA A 62 -0.52 -7.32 5.77
N LYS A 63 -0.16 -7.79 6.98
CA LYS A 63 0.96 -7.23 7.75
C LYS A 63 2.29 -7.40 7.03
N LYS A 64 2.55 -8.57 6.42
CA LYS A 64 3.75 -8.82 5.62
C LYS A 64 3.79 -7.91 4.39
N LEU A 65 2.67 -7.75 3.71
CA LEU A 65 2.55 -6.88 2.53
C LEU A 65 2.82 -5.42 2.90
N VAL A 66 2.19 -4.89 3.95
CA VAL A 66 2.41 -3.52 4.43
C VAL A 66 3.87 -3.31 4.84
N LYS A 67 4.50 -4.28 5.50
CA LYS A 67 5.93 -4.20 5.84
C LYS A 67 6.81 -4.08 4.60
N ALA A 68 6.48 -4.78 3.52
CA ALA A 68 7.18 -4.66 2.24
C ALA A 68 6.94 -3.30 1.59
N ILE A 69 5.67 -2.85 1.52
CA ILE A 69 5.27 -1.55 0.96
C ILE A 69 6.03 -0.41 1.66
N LEU A 70 6.09 -0.39 2.99
CA LEU A 70 6.75 0.67 3.75
C LEU A 70 8.28 0.67 3.61
N LYS A 71 8.89 -0.46 3.26
CA LYS A 71 10.34 -0.57 3.04
C LYS A 71 10.74 -0.13 1.62
N THR A 72 9.86 -0.32 0.64
CA THR A 72 10.12 -0.01 -0.75
C THR A 72 9.93 1.48 -1.01
N GLU A 73 10.89 2.13 -1.65
CA GLU A 73 10.70 3.51 -2.13
C GLU A 73 9.75 3.51 -3.33
N TRP A 74 8.73 4.39 -3.31
CA TRP A 74 7.63 4.37 -4.27
C TRP A 74 8.07 4.61 -5.73
N CYS A 75 9.14 5.37 -5.94
CA CYS A 75 9.66 5.70 -7.28
C CYS A 75 10.78 4.77 -7.76
N SER A 76 11.27 3.86 -6.92
CA SER A 76 12.48 3.07 -7.20
C SER A 76 12.41 2.30 -8.52
N TRP A 77 11.30 1.61 -8.81
CA TRP A 77 11.18 0.74 -9.98
C TRP A 77 11.34 1.47 -11.32
N TRP A 78 10.67 2.61 -11.51
CA TRP A 78 10.76 3.34 -12.78
C TRP A 78 11.98 4.25 -12.84
N LEU A 79 12.43 4.78 -11.70
CA LEU A 79 13.65 5.60 -11.63
C LEU A 79 14.89 4.77 -11.98
N GLU A 80 14.97 3.52 -11.49
CA GLU A 80 16.00 2.57 -11.90
C GLU A 80 16.01 2.33 -13.41
N TYR A 81 14.84 2.27 -14.06
CA TYR A 81 14.74 2.14 -15.51
C TYR A 81 15.33 3.36 -16.23
N PHE A 82 15.05 4.57 -15.74
CA PHE A 82 15.64 5.78 -16.32
C PHE A 82 17.16 5.79 -16.18
N PHE A 83 17.70 5.53 -14.98
CA PHE A 83 19.17 5.49 -14.79
C PHE A 83 19.85 4.46 -15.70
N LYS A 84 19.29 3.23 -15.78
CA LYS A 84 19.83 2.15 -16.63
C LYS A 84 19.82 2.50 -18.13
N ASN A 85 18.88 3.32 -18.59
CA ASN A 85 18.79 3.69 -20.01
C ASN A 85 19.59 4.94 -20.35
N ASP A 86 19.75 5.87 -19.40
CA ASP A 86 20.57 7.06 -19.58
C ASP A 86 22.06 6.72 -19.67
N GLU A 87 22.52 5.74 -18.86
CA GLU A 87 23.87 5.17 -18.94
C GLU A 87 24.16 4.53 -20.32
N LYS A 88 23.19 3.78 -20.87
CA LYS A 88 23.31 3.18 -22.22
C LYS A 88 23.35 4.23 -23.33
N GLY A 89 22.66 5.35 -23.15
CA GLY A 89 22.69 6.48 -24.08
C GLY A 89 24.05 7.19 -24.09
N SER A 90 24.67 7.35 -22.92
CA SER A 90 26.01 7.95 -22.79
C SER A 90 27.12 7.06 -23.34
N GLN A 91 27.05 5.74 -23.16
CA GLN A 91 28.03 4.80 -23.72
C GLN A 91 28.03 4.76 -25.26
N ARG A 92 26.87 4.97 -25.91
CA ARG A 92 26.75 5.02 -27.37
C ARG A 92 27.27 6.31 -28.01
N LYS A 93 27.41 7.39 -27.25
CA LYS A 93 27.95 8.67 -27.75
C LYS A 93 29.49 8.75 -27.66
N ASN A 94 30.12 7.82 -26.94
CA ASN A 94 31.56 7.76 -26.72
C ASN A 94 32.25 6.59 -27.46
N SER A 95 31.59 5.97 -28.45
CA SER A 95 32.16 5.03 -29.43
C SER A 95 31.97 5.59 -30.84
#